data_AF-A0A0J9XBL6-F1
#
_entry.id   AF-A0A0J9XBL6-F1
#
_cell.length_a   1.000
_cell.length_b   1.000
_cell.length_c   1.000
_cell.angle_alpha   90.00
_cell.angle_beta   90.00
_cell.angle_gamma   90.00
#
_symmetry.space_group_name_H-M   'P 1'
#
loop_
_entity.id
_entity.type
_entity.pdbx_description
1 polymer ?
#
loop_
_entity_poly.entity_id
_entity_poly.type
_entity_poly.pdbx_seq_one_letter_code
_entity_poly.pdbx_strand_id
1 'polypeptide(L)'
;MENLTPTQNIEYSTLQREYAAFARSIDVVADRVRIVTFEDVEVEAQFSAAGWMVMALSSSTGRNAEQDNGAVQVDDVFETSEALLMRLSPRFTQLWNEKLFEKLSALQ
;
A
#
# COMPACT_ATOMS: atom_id res chain seq x y z
N MET A 1 -17.43 12.18 12.08
CA MET A 1 -16.26 12.25 11.18
C MET A 1 -15.05 12.35 12.07
N GLU A 2 -14.31 11.27 12.24
CA GLU A 2 -13.01 11.36 12.91
C GLU A 2 -12.05 12.06 11.96
N ASN A 3 -11.42 13.13 12.44
CA ASN A 3 -10.44 13.87 11.66
C ASN A 3 -9.12 13.11 11.71
N LEU A 4 -8.50 12.91 10.55
CA LEU A 4 -7.14 12.39 10.45
C LEU A 4 -6.18 13.22 11.29
N THR A 5 -5.27 12.56 11.99
CA THR A 5 -4.17 13.25 12.66
C THR A 5 -3.28 13.97 11.63
N PRO A 6 -2.53 15.02 12.00
CA PRO A 6 -1.59 15.68 11.08
C PRO A 6 -0.61 14.70 10.43
N THR A 7 -0.11 13.72 11.19
CA THR A 7 0.82 12.70 10.69
C THR A 7 0.14 11.78 9.68
N GLN A 8 -1.07 11.28 9.96
CA GLN A 8 -1.82 10.47 9.00
C GLN A 8 -2.10 11.23 7.71
N ASN A 9 -2.43 12.52 7.78
CA ASN A 9 -2.61 13.33 6.57
C ASN A 9 -1.33 13.38 5.71
N ILE A 10 -0.16 13.53 6.33
CA ILE A 10 1.13 13.57 5.63
C ILE A 10 1.43 12.21 5.00
N GLU A 11 1.29 11.13 5.76
CA GLU A 11 1.55 9.76 5.31
C GLU A 11 0.63 9.36 4.16
N TYR A 12 -0.67 9.63 4.29
CA TYR A 12 -1.67 9.27 3.27
C TYR A 12 -1.49 10.11 1.99
N SER A 13 -1.20 11.41 2.14
CA SER A 13 -0.90 12.27 0.99
C SER A 13 0.39 11.84 0.28
N THR A 14 1.41 11.43 1.03
CA THR A 14 2.69 10.94 0.48
C THR A 14 2.46 9.64 -0.28
N LEU A 15 1.73 8.70 0.30
CA LEU A 15 1.34 7.44 -0.33
C LEU A 15 0.65 7.68 -1.68
N GLN A 16 -0.34 8.57 -1.73
CA GLN A 16 -1.06 8.91 -2.96
C GLN A 16 -0.13 9.60 -3.98
N ARG A 17 0.64 10.60 -3.55
CA ARG A 17 1.51 11.36 -4.45
C ARG A 17 2.60 10.49 -5.08
N GLU A 18 3.17 9.56 -4.32
CA GLU A 18 4.35 8.81 -4.75
C GLU A 18 4.00 7.48 -5.41
N TYR A 19 2.92 6.84 -4.95
CA TYR A 19 2.62 5.47 -5.32
C TYR A 19 1.26 5.24 -6.02
N ALA A 20 0.41 6.25 -6.20
CA ALA A 20 -0.87 6.07 -6.89
C ALA A 20 -0.73 5.52 -8.32
N ALA A 21 0.39 5.80 -9.00
CA ALA A 21 0.64 5.27 -10.34
C ALA A 21 0.97 3.76 -10.37
N PHE A 22 1.21 3.14 -9.22
CA PHE A 22 1.62 1.74 -9.10
C PHE A 22 0.53 0.82 -8.53
N ALA A 23 -0.66 1.37 -8.29
CA ALA A 23 -1.85 0.66 -7.85
C ALA A 23 -3.03 1.01 -8.75
N ARG A 24 -4.11 0.22 -8.69
CA ARG A 24 -5.36 0.56 -9.37
C ARG A 24 -6.06 1.74 -8.70
N SER A 25 -6.11 1.75 -7.37
CA SER A 25 -6.60 2.89 -6.61
C SER A 25 -5.96 2.96 -5.21
N ILE A 26 -5.90 4.17 -4.67
CA ILE A 26 -5.49 4.49 -3.30
C ILE A 26 -6.44 5.56 -2.77
N ASP A 27 -7.41 5.14 -1.98
CA ASP A 27 -8.52 5.97 -1.53
C ASP A 27 -8.48 6.13 0.00
N VAL A 28 -8.59 7.35 0.50
CA VAL A 28 -8.69 7.61 1.93
C VAL A 28 -10.15 7.43 2.36
N VAL A 29 -10.39 6.51 3.29
CA VAL A 29 -11.73 6.16 3.80
C VAL A 29 -11.72 6.32 5.32
N ALA A 30 -12.35 7.39 5.80
CA ALA A 30 -12.33 7.79 7.20
C ALA A 30 -10.89 7.94 7.74
N ASP A 31 -10.48 7.08 8.67
CA ASP A 31 -9.17 7.06 9.32
C ASP A 31 -8.18 6.06 8.67
N ARG A 32 -8.55 5.46 7.54
CA ARG A 32 -7.82 4.40 6.83
C ARG A 32 -7.54 4.78 5.39
N VAL A 33 -6.67 3.99 4.75
CA VAL A 33 -6.47 3.97 3.31
C VAL A 33 -6.89 2.62 2.77
N ARG A 34 -7.71 2.65 1.72
CA ARG A 34 -8.03 1.50 0.89
C ARG A 34 -7.11 1.50 -0.33
N ILE A 35 -6.37 0.41 -0.51
CA ILE A 35 -5.47 0.23 -1.65
C ILE A 35 -5.96 -0.96 -2.46
N VAL A 36 -6.16 -0.76 -3.76
CA VAL A 36 -6.47 -1.83 -4.70
C VAL A 36 -5.28 -2.01 -5.64
N THR A 37 -4.63 -3.17 -5.59
CA THR A 37 -3.46 -3.46 -6.43
C THR A 37 -3.89 -3.85 -7.86
N PHE A 38 -2.92 -3.96 -8.79
CA PHE A 38 -3.20 -4.45 -10.15
C PHE A 38 -3.54 -5.94 -10.18
N GLU A 39 -3.15 -6.68 -9.15
CA GLU A 39 -3.49 -8.08 -8.93
C GLU A 39 -4.84 -8.28 -8.25
N ASP A 40 -5.65 -7.22 -8.14
CA ASP A 40 -6.99 -7.27 -7.55
C ASP A 40 -7.01 -7.69 -6.07
N VAL A 41 -5.94 -7.31 -5.36
CA VAL A 41 -5.86 -7.38 -3.91
C VAL A 41 -6.34 -6.05 -3.34
N GLU A 42 -7.35 -6.11 -2.48
CA GLU A 42 -7.85 -4.95 -1.75
C GLU A 42 -7.41 -5.05 -0.29
N VAL A 43 -6.69 -4.03 0.18
CA VAL A 43 -6.27 -3.90 1.57
C VAL A 43 -6.84 -2.62 2.16
N GLU A 44 -7.31 -2.69 3.40
CA GLU A 44 -7.50 -1.51 4.23
C GLU A 44 -6.33 -1.45 5.22
N ALA A 45 -5.62 -0.32 5.23
CA ALA A 45 -4.50 -0.10 6.13
C ALA A 45 -4.68 1.22 6.90
N GLN A 46 -4.13 1.26 8.11
CA GLN A 46 -4.11 2.45 8.94
C GLN A 46 -2.68 2.79 9.35
N PHE A 47 -2.31 4.06 9.24
CA PHE A 47 -1.06 4.54 9.83
C PHE A 47 -1.23 4.83 11.31
N SER A 48 -0.31 4.28 12.12
CA SER A 48 -0.23 4.41 13.57
C SER A 48 1.20 4.71 14.02
N ALA A 49 1.41 4.91 15.31
CA ALA A 49 2.75 5.08 15.87
C ALA A 49 3.66 3.85 15.69
N ALA A 50 3.09 2.66 15.47
CA ALA A 50 3.84 1.44 15.18
C ALA A 50 4.19 1.27 13.70
N GLY A 51 3.59 2.08 12.81
CA GLY A 51 3.70 1.96 11.36
C GLY A 51 2.34 1.72 10.69
N TRP A 52 2.38 1.15 9.49
CA TRP A 52 1.24 0.82 8.64
C TRP A 52 0.66 -0.54 9.04
N MET A 53 -0.48 -0.50 9.72
CA MET A 53 -1.20 -1.67 10.19
C MET A 53 -2.23 -2.13 9.15
N VAL A 54 -2.27 -3.42 8.87
CA VAL A 54 -3.28 -4.03 7.99
C VAL A 54 -4.56 -4.28 8.78
N MET A 55 -5.64 -3.62 8.39
CA MET A 55 -6.94 -3.68 9.07
C MET A 55 -7.88 -4.71 8.43
N ALA A 56 -7.80 -4.86 7.12
CA ALA A 56 -8.60 -5.82 6.36
C ALA A 56 -7.88 -6.19 5.07
N LEU A 57 -8.07 -7.43 4.63
CA LEU A 57 -7.51 -7.93 3.37
C LEU A 57 -8.59 -8.74 2.64
N SER A 58 -8.76 -8.47 1.35
CA SER A 58 -9.68 -9.22 0.49
C SER A 58 -9.16 -9.32 -0.94
N SER A 59 -9.67 -10.30 -1.69
CA SER A 59 -9.37 -10.45 -3.13
C SER A 59 -10.68 -10.56 -3.88
N SER A 60 -10.78 -9.83 -5.00
CA SER A 60 -11.98 -9.86 -5.84
C SER A 60 -12.17 -11.21 -6.57
N THR A 61 -11.15 -12.07 -6.56
CA THR A 61 -11.20 -13.42 -7.17
C THR A 61 -11.94 -14.47 -6.31
N GLY A 62 -12.35 -14.10 -5.10
CA GLY A 62 -13.03 -15.02 -4.17
C GLY A 62 -12.12 -16.09 -3.55
N ARG A 63 -10.81 -16.04 -3.83
CA ARG A 63 -9.80 -16.80 -3.10
C ARG A 63 -9.43 -16.04 -1.83
N ASN A 64 -9.07 -16.78 -0.77
CA ASN A 64 -8.54 -16.17 0.44
C ASN A 64 -7.28 -15.38 0.05
N ALA A 65 -7.34 -14.05 0.12
CA ALA A 65 -6.21 -13.17 -0.22
C ALA A 65 -4.96 -13.48 0.61
N GLU A 66 -5.16 -14.02 1.81
CA GLU A 66 -4.11 -14.53 2.71
C GLU A 66 -3.35 -15.72 2.10
N GLN A 67 -4.01 -16.56 1.31
CA GLN A 67 -3.45 -17.78 0.72
C GLN A 67 -2.70 -17.50 -0.59
N ASP A 68 -3.20 -16.58 -1.43
CA ASP A 68 -2.57 -16.24 -2.71
C ASP A 68 -1.44 -15.22 -2.56
N ASN A 69 -1.50 -14.31 -1.57
CA ASN A 69 -0.37 -13.41 -1.29
C ASN A 69 0.64 -14.03 -0.31
N GLY A 70 0.27 -15.08 0.44
CA GLY A 70 1.18 -15.90 1.26
C GLY A 70 2.06 -15.14 2.25
N ALA A 71 1.67 -13.92 2.65
CA ALA A 71 2.63 -12.93 3.12
C ALA A 71 2.11 -11.87 4.07
N VAL A 72 0.97 -11.30 3.73
CA VAL A 72 0.36 -10.18 4.43
C VAL A 72 -0.87 -10.72 5.11
N GLN A 73 -0.95 -10.51 6.42
CA GLN A 73 -2.06 -10.90 7.28
C GLN A 73 -2.70 -9.65 7.87
N VAL A 74 -3.95 -9.77 8.30
CA VAL A 74 -4.57 -8.76 9.16
C VAL A 74 -3.74 -8.65 10.45
N ASP A 75 -3.64 -7.43 10.97
CA ASP A 75 -2.79 -7.05 12.11
C ASP A 75 -1.28 -7.03 11.85
N ASP A 76 -0.81 -7.39 10.64
CA ASP A 76 0.58 -7.15 10.25
C ASP A 76 0.88 -5.65 10.28
N VAL A 77 2.08 -5.32 10.74
CA VAL A 77 2.58 -3.93 10.82
C VAL A 77 3.83 -3.79 9.98
N PHE A 78 3.81 -2.83 9.08
CA PHE A 78 4.93 -2.48 8.21
C PHE A 78 5.50 -1.11 8.60
N GLU A 79 6.82 -0.98 8.59
CA GLU A 79 7.48 0.28 8.93
C GLU A 79 7.11 1.41 7.95
N THR A 80 6.99 1.09 6.66
CA THR A 80 6.69 2.06 5.60
C THR A 80 5.59 1.56 4.67
N SER A 81 4.93 2.50 3.98
CA SER A 81 3.94 2.18 2.95
C SER A 81 4.55 1.46 1.75
N GLU A 82 5.81 1.76 1.42
CA GLU A 82 6.56 1.05 0.39
C GLU A 82 6.74 -0.43 0.74
N ALA A 83 7.16 -0.73 1.97
CA ALA A 83 7.34 -2.12 2.42
C ALA A 83 6.02 -2.91 2.37
N LEU A 84 4.91 -2.28 2.76
CA LEU A 84 3.57 -2.82 2.61
C LEU A 84 3.24 -3.10 1.13
N LEU A 85 3.42 -2.12 0.25
CA LEU A 85 3.10 -2.25 -1.18
C LEU A 85 3.97 -3.29 -1.91
N MET A 86 5.26 -3.36 -1.59
CA MET A 86 6.16 -4.39 -2.13
C MET A 86 5.71 -5.80 -1.75
N ARG A 87 5.16 -5.97 -0.54
CA ARG A 87 4.67 -7.26 -0.06
C ARG A 87 3.31 -7.62 -0.65
N LEU A 88 2.44 -6.64 -0.88
CA LEU A 88 1.10 -6.82 -1.44
C LEU A 88 1.09 -7.04 -2.96
N SER A 89 2.04 -6.47 -3.69
CA SER A 89 2.00 -6.43 -5.16
C SER A 89 3.39 -6.70 -5.75
N PRO A 90 3.60 -7.89 -6.32
CA PRO A 90 4.78 -8.15 -7.15
C PRO A 90 4.91 -7.14 -8.30
N ARG A 91 3.78 -6.69 -8.88
CA ARG A 91 3.78 -5.68 -9.94
C ARG A 91 4.26 -4.33 -9.45
N PHE A 92 3.87 -3.92 -8.23
CA PHE A 92 4.42 -2.73 -7.59
C PHE A 92 5.94 -2.82 -7.50
N THR A 93 6.47 -3.93 -6.97
CA THR A 93 7.91 -4.15 -6.82
C THR A 93 8.64 -4.01 -8.16
N GLN A 94 8.07 -4.58 -9.23
CA GLN A 94 8.64 -4.44 -10.57
C GLN A 94 8.66 -2.99 -11.04
N LEU A 95 7.52 -2.31 -11.03
CA LEU A 95 7.39 -0.93 -11.53
C LEU A 95 8.23 0.07 -10.73
N TRP A 96 8.33 -0.15 -9.43
CA TRP A 96 9.17 0.66 -8.54
C TRP A 96 10.64 0.51 -8.88
N ASN A 97 11.11 -0.73 -9.06
CA ASN A 97 12.50 -1.00 -9.46
C ASN A 97 12.82 -0.41 -10.84
N GLU A 98 11.90 -0.48 -11.80
CA GLU A 98 12.04 0.16 -13.12
C GLU A 98 12.23 1.67 -12.97
N LYS A 99 11.38 2.35 -12.20
CA LYS A 99 11.51 3.81 -11.95
C LYS A 99 12.77 4.19 -11.20
N LEU A 100 13.21 3.36 -10.23
CA LEU A 100 14.47 3.56 -9.53
C LEU A 100 15.65 3.47 -10.49
N PHE A 101 15.64 2.48 -11.38
CA PHE A 101 16.67 2.30 -12.38
C PHE A 101 16.72 3.48 -13.36
N GLU A 102 15.57 3.94 -13.88
CA GLU A 102 15.49 5.12 -14.75
C GLU A 102 16.11 6.37 -14.10
N LYS A 103 15.80 6.61 -12.81
CA LYS A 103 16.38 7.74 -12.06
C LYS A 103 17.89 7.60 -11.90
N LEU A 104 18.38 6.40 -11.61
CA LEU A 104 19.82 6.15 -11.46
C LEU A 104 20.55 6.33 -12.79
N SER A 105 19.99 5.85 -13.90
CA SER A 105 20.55 6.04 -15.24
C SER A 105 20.57 7.51 -15.67
N ALA A 106 19.61 8.32 -15.24
CA ALA A 106 19.58 9.76 -15.54
C ALA A 106 20.65 10.59 -14.78
N LEU A 107 21.32 9.99 -13.79
CA LEU A 107 22.40 10.62 -13.01
C LEU A 107 23.80 10.25 -13.54
N GLN A 108 23.90 9.35 -14.52
CA GLN A 108 25.13 8.96 -15.21
C GLN A 108 25.37 9.82 -16.45
#